data_AF-A4RRR0-F1
#
_entry.id   AF-A4RRR0-F1
#
_cell.length_a   1.000
_cell.length_b   1.000
_cell.length_c   1.000
_cell.angle_alpha   90.00
_cell.angle_beta   90.00
_cell.angle_gamma   90.00
#
_symmetry.space_group_name_H-M   'P 1'
#
loop_
_entity.id
_entity.type
_entity.pdbx_description
1 polymer ?
#
loop_
_entity_poly.entity_id
_entity_poly.type
_entity_poly.pdbx_seq_one_letter_code
_entity_poly.pdbx_strand_id
1 'polypeptide(L)'
;MVKVRVATNDELAKIEEKLCEAVLETIDHAKRDPKWSNERAKALKRHLYAMTERVLGSVRANVICGTAEGGEKGREVSEREIADPELDALEEEVAELSARVAEQRATTPGAVAKNYADRLTELRPMMAGDDDGDAAALNRVEASVDGEAMEALRKELDANLALVPELQTRLQESLSKLGRLMGELDLQRQRAPPGTIEKAINAPVGSDTPATGELPPGGDVATRRRLAHELQPAPIA
;
A
#
# COMPACT_ATOMS: atom_id res chain seq x y z
N MET A 1 -0.18 41.00 -32.35
CA MET A 1 -0.48 40.83 -30.91
C MET A 1 -1.20 42.06 -30.41
N VAL A 2 -2.41 41.90 -29.87
CA VAL A 2 -3.22 43.00 -29.34
C VAL A 2 -2.77 43.26 -27.91
N LYS A 3 -2.16 44.42 -27.66
CA LYS A 3 -1.79 44.85 -26.30
C LYS A 3 -3.00 45.53 -25.67
N VAL A 4 -3.50 44.98 -24.57
CA VAL A 4 -4.65 45.54 -23.86
C VAL A 4 -4.12 46.50 -22.81
N ARG A 5 -4.58 47.75 -22.82
CA ARG A 5 -4.24 48.71 -21.75
C ARG A 5 -5.26 48.52 -20.64
N VAL A 6 -4.77 48.26 -19.44
CA VAL A 6 -5.60 48.18 -18.23
C VAL A 6 -5.32 49.43 -17.41
N ALA A 7 -6.38 50.04 -16.86
CA ALA A 7 -6.29 51.37 -16.27
C ALA A 7 -5.53 51.36 -14.94
N THR A 8 -5.56 50.24 -14.21
CA THR A 8 -4.91 50.07 -12.91
C THR A 8 -4.44 48.63 -12.70
N ASN A 9 -3.39 48.43 -11.90
CA ASN A 9 -2.97 47.08 -11.46
C ASN A 9 -4.09 46.34 -10.69
N ASP A 10 -4.99 47.08 -10.04
CA ASP A 10 -6.12 46.52 -9.28
C ASP A 10 -7.13 45.79 -10.17
N GLU A 11 -7.30 46.21 -11.41
CA GLU A 11 -8.16 45.52 -12.38
C GLU A 11 -7.55 44.18 -12.80
N LEU A 12 -6.22 44.11 -12.93
CA LEU A 12 -5.51 42.87 -13.21
C LEU A 12 -5.57 41.90 -12.01
N ALA A 13 -5.42 42.42 -10.79
CA ALA A 13 -5.59 41.64 -9.56
C ALA A 13 -7.02 41.06 -9.43
N LYS A 14 -8.06 41.82 -9.77
CA LYS A 14 -9.45 41.33 -9.79
C LYS A 14 -9.68 40.23 -10.84
N ILE A 15 -8.96 40.27 -11.96
CA ILE A 15 -9.02 39.22 -12.98
C ILE A 15 -8.34 37.94 -12.46
N GLU A 16 -7.20 38.09 -11.78
CA GLU A 16 -6.48 36.98 -11.13
C GLU A 16 -7.34 36.31 -10.05
N GLU A 17 -7.97 37.10 -9.18
CA GLU A 17 -8.87 36.62 -8.13
C GLU A 17 -10.05 35.83 -8.72
N LYS A 18 -10.74 36.39 -9.72
CA LYS A 18 -11.88 35.71 -10.38
C LYS A 18 -11.48 34.43 -11.10
N LEU A 19 -10.28 34.38 -11.68
CA LEU A 19 -9.75 33.15 -12.30
C LEU A 19 -9.50 32.06 -11.24
N CYS A 20 -8.94 32.43 -10.08
CA CYS A 20 -8.75 31.52 -8.96
C CYS A 20 -10.09 31.04 -8.38
N GLU A 21 -11.07 31.93 -8.21
CA GLU A 21 -12.44 31.57 -7.78
C GLU A 21 -13.08 30.57 -8.75
N ALA A 22 -13.02 30.82 -10.06
CA ALA A 22 -13.57 29.91 -11.07
C ALA A 22 -12.89 28.53 -11.05
N VAL A 23 -11.58 28.46 -10.77
CA VAL A 23 -10.89 27.18 -10.57
C VAL A 23 -11.39 26.44 -9.34
N LEU A 24 -11.60 27.13 -8.23
CA LEU A 24 -12.14 26.50 -7.02
C LEU A 24 -13.57 26.02 -7.23
N GLU A 25 -14.43 26.83 -7.86
CA GLU A 25 -15.80 26.44 -8.19
C GLU A 25 -15.84 25.20 -9.09
N THR A 26 -15.00 25.14 -10.14
CA THR A 26 -14.95 23.97 -11.03
C THR A 26 -14.46 22.71 -10.32
N ILE A 27 -13.50 22.84 -9.40
CA ILE A 27 -13.05 21.72 -8.55
C ILE A 27 -14.19 21.25 -7.63
N ASP A 28 -14.91 22.18 -7.00
CA ASP A 28 -15.99 21.84 -6.09
C ASP A 28 -17.21 21.25 -6.80
N HIS A 29 -17.50 21.70 -8.02
CA HIS A 29 -18.48 21.05 -8.90
C HIS A 29 -18.06 19.62 -9.25
N ALA A 30 -16.80 19.40 -9.60
CA ALA A 30 -16.30 18.09 -9.96
C ALA A 30 -16.27 17.11 -8.76
N LYS A 31 -16.04 17.60 -7.53
CA LYS A 31 -16.14 16.81 -6.29
C LYS A 31 -17.54 16.26 -6.01
N ARG A 32 -18.60 16.89 -6.54
CA ARG A 32 -19.99 16.43 -6.35
C ARG A 32 -20.32 15.19 -7.19
N ASP A 33 -19.47 14.80 -8.13
CA ASP A 33 -19.68 13.60 -8.94
C ASP A 33 -19.44 12.31 -8.13
N PRO A 34 -20.37 11.33 -8.15
CA PRO A 34 -20.18 10.06 -7.43
C PRO A 34 -19.01 9.20 -7.93
N LYS A 35 -18.49 9.49 -9.13
CA LYS A 35 -17.34 8.81 -9.76
C LYS A 35 -16.01 9.54 -9.50
N TRP A 36 -16.00 10.48 -8.56
CA TRP A 36 -14.84 11.29 -8.23
C TRP A 36 -13.80 10.45 -7.47
N SER A 37 -12.63 10.23 -8.08
CA SER A 37 -11.50 9.55 -7.44
C SER A 37 -10.43 10.55 -6.99
N ASN A 38 -9.69 10.21 -5.92
CA ASN A 38 -8.62 11.06 -5.39
C ASN A 38 -7.50 11.31 -6.42
N GLU A 39 -7.19 10.34 -7.28
CA GLU A 39 -6.20 10.50 -8.35
C GLU A 39 -6.66 11.49 -9.42
N ARG A 40 -7.94 11.39 -9.82
CA ARG A 40 -8.56 12.33 -10.77
C ARG A 40 -8.63 13.74 -10.19
N ALA A 41 -8.86 13.87 -8.88
CA ALA A 41 -8.83 15.15 -8.17
C ALA A 41 -7.45 15.81 -8.23
N LYS A 42 -6.39 15.06 -7.92
CA LYS A 42 -5.01 15.55 -8.01
C LYS A 42 -4.63 15.94 -9.44
N ALA A 43 -5.03 15.14 -10.44
CA ALA A 43 -4.78 15.42 -11.84
C ALA A 43 -5.52 16.68 -12.33
N LEU A 44 -6.83 16.81 -12.02
CA LEU A 44 -7.62 17.98 -12.40
C LEU A 44 -7.08 19.25 -11.74
N LYS A 45 -6.76 19.19 -10.43
CA LYS A 45 -6.19 20.32 -9.69
C LYS A 45 -4.91 20.82 -10.39
N ARG A 46 -3.94 19.93 -10.66
CA ARG A 46 -2.70 20.29 -11.36
C ARG A 46 -2.96 20.89 -12.74
N HIS A 47 -3.89 20.31 -13.50
CA HIS A 47 -4.19 20.79 -14.84
C HIS A 47 -4.84 22.18 -14.84
N LEU A 48 -5.78 22.44 -13.93
CA LEU A 48 -6.44 23.74 -13.81
C LEU A 48 -5.45 24.83 -13.39
N TYR A 49 -4.61 24.58 -12.37
CA TYR A 49 -3.57 25.54 -11.98
C TYR A 49 -2.55 25.80 -13.10
N ALA A 50 -2.11 24.76 -13.81
CA ALA A 50 -1.18 24.94 -14.93
C ALA A 50 -1.81 25.69 -16.12
N MET A 51 -3.14 25.64 -16.27
CA MET A 51 -3.87 26.40 -17.27
C MET A 51 -4.03 27.86 -16.85
N THR A 52 -4.40 28.11 -15.59
CA THR A 52 -4.51 29.48 -15.07
C THR A 52 -3.18 30.20 -15.08
N GLU A 53 -2.09 29.55 -14.68
CA GLU A 53 -0.74 30.13 -14.76
C GLU A 53 -0.35 30.51 -16.19
N ARG A 54 -0.69 29.66 -17.18
CA ARG A 54 -0.45 30.00 -18.59
C ARG A 54 -1.30 31.18 -19.08
N VAL A 55 -2.57 31.23 -18.68
CA VAL A 55 -3.47 32.33 -19.02
C VAL A 55 -2.99 33.62 -18.34
N LEU A 56 -2.64 33.58 -17.06
CA LEU A 56 -2.13 34.73 -16.32
C LEU A 56 -0.79 35.20 -16.84
N GLY A 57 0.13 34.31 -17.16
CA GLY A 57 1.39 34.65 -17.82
C GLY A 57 1.17 35.34 -19.17
N SER A 58 0.21 34.85 -19.97
CA SER A 58 -0.18 35.49 -21.23
C SER A 58 -0.84 36.86 -21.02
N VAL A 59 -1.71 36.99 -20.01
CA VAL A 59 -2.37 38.26 -19.66
C VAL A 59 -1.33 39.28 -19.19
N ARG A 60 -0.45 38.92 -18.25
CA ARG A 60 0.64 39.77 -17.75
C ARG A 60 1.60 40.21 -18.86
N ALA A 61 1.93 39.33 -19.81
CA ALA A 61 2.80 39.67 -20.94
C ALA A 61 2.15 40.64 -21.96
N ASN A 62 0.82 40.65 -22.04
CA ASN A 62 0.06 41.42 -23.04
C ASN A 62 -0.68 42.64 -22.47
N VAL A 63 -0.73 42.78 -21.14
CA VAL A 63 -1.31 43.93 -20.44
C VAL A 63 -0.25 44.96 -20.11
N ILE A 64 -0.47 46.20 -20.56
CA ILE A 64 0.33 47.36 -20.12
C ILE A 64 -0.51 48.11 -19.09
N CYS A 65 -0.08 48.09 -17.83
CA CYS A 65 -0.70 48.86 -16.76
C CYS A 65 -0.22 50.31 -16.83
N GLY A 66 -1.16 51.23 -16.99
CA GLY A 66 -0.88 52.66 -17.09
C GLY A 66 -0.67 53.29 -15.72
N THR A 67 0.53 53.17 -15.14
CA THR A 67 1.13 54.15 -14.22
C THR A 67 2.54 53.69 -13.87
N ALA A 68 3.49 54.62 -13.91
CA ALA A 68 4.92 54.49 -13.62
C ALA A 68 5.83 54.00 -14.77
N GLU A 69 6.52 54.99 -15.35
CA GLU A 69 7.92 54.85 -15.74
C GLU A 69 8.72 54.16 -14.64
N GLY A 70 9.66 53.30 -15.02
CA GLY A 70 10.63 52.70 -14.10
C GLY A 70 10.53 51.18 -14.10
N GLY A 71 11.51 50.55 -14.73
CA GLY A 71 11.63 49.10 -14.70
C GLY A 71 11.86 48.61 -13.28
N GLU A 72 10.83 48.04 -12.67
CA GLU A 72 11.03 47.06 -11.60
C GLU A 72 11.14 45.69 -12.26
N LYS A 73 12.38 45.18 -12.18
CA LYS A 73 12.74 43.80 -12.43
C LYS A 73 11.67 42.90 -11.82
N GLY A 74 11.25 41.89 -12.58
CA GLY A 74 10.43 40.81 -12.05
C GLY A 74 10.99 40.39 -10.70
N ARG A 75 10.15 40.46 -9.68
CA ARG A 75 10.44 39.87 -8.37
C ARG A 75 10.62 38.37 -8.64
N GLU A 76 11.86 37.94 -8.81
CA GLU A 76 12.23 36.54 -8.68
C GLU A 76 11.79 36.17 -7.28
N VAL A 77 10.67 35.47 -7.18
CA VAL A 77 10.25 34.78 -5.97
C VAL A 77 11.39 33.80 -5.70
N SER A 78 12.28 34.18 -4.80
CA SER A 78 13.39 33.31 -4.41
C SER A 78 12.80 32.00 -3.94
N GLU A 79 13.38 30.85 -4.30
CA GLU A 79 12.89 29.51 -3.88
C GLU A 79 12.64 29.40 -2.37
N ARG A 80 13.31 30.26 -1.57
CA ARG A 80 13.10 30.43 -0.13
C ARG A 80 11.72 30.97 0.30
N GLU A 81 10.98 31.67 -0.57
CA GLU A 81 9.60 32.13 -0.28
C GLU A 81 8.56 31.03 -0.61
N ILE A 82 8.97 29.93 -1.27
CA ILE A 82 8.12 28.76 -1.61
C ILE A 82 8.43 27.55 -0.69
N ALA A 83 9.45 27.66 0.16
CA ALA A 83 9.81 26.64 1.13
C ALA A 83 8.68 26.51 2.18
N ASP A 84 7.97 25.40 2.12
CA ASP A 84 7.00 25.01 3.14
C ASP A 84 7.82 24.60 4.37
N PRO A 85 7.71 25.29 5.53
CA PRO A 85 8.48 24.95 6.72
C PRO A 85 8.21 23.51 7.19
N GLU A 86 7.07 22.92 6.83
CA GLU A 86 6.79 21.51 7.07
C GLU A 86 7.61 20.58 6.17
N LEU A 87 7.90 20.98 4.93
CA LEU A 87 8.79 20.22 4.04
C LEU A 87 10.24 20.25 4.53
N ASP A 88 10.74 21.43 4.93
CA ASP A 88 12.09 21.55 5.47
C ASP A 88 12.27 20.68 6.73
N ALA A 89 11.28 20.70 7.63
CA ALA A 89 11.30 19.86 8.83
C ALA A 89 11.26 18.36 8.50
N LEU A 90 10.47 17.95 7.50
CA LEU A 90 10.40 16.56 7.05
C LEU A 90 11.69 16.13 6.34
N GLU A 91 12.33 17.01 5.57
CA GLU A 91 13.61 16.73 4.92
C GLU A 91 14.72 16.55 5.95
N GLU A 92 14.74 17.36 7.01
CA GLU A 92 15.64 17.19 8.15
C GLU A 92 15.38 15.88 8.89
N GLU A 93 14.12 15.53 9.19
CA GLU A 93 13.78 14.27 9.85
C GLU A 93 14.20 13.05 9.01
N VAL A 94 13.99 13.10 7.70
CA VAL A 94 14.43 12.04 6.78
C VAL A 94 15.95 11.93 6.76
N ALA A 95 16.67 13.06 6.75
CA ALA A 95 18.13 13.07 6.82
C ALA A 95 18.62 12.44 8.13
N GLU A 96 18.05 12.81 9.28
CA GLU A 96 18.38 12.23 10.58
C GLU A 96 18.09 10.72 10.65
N LEU A 97 16.91 10.29 10.20
CA LEU A 97 16.53 8.88 10.20
C LEU A 97 17.44 8.06 9.27
N SER A 98 17.81 8.61 8.11
CA SER A 98 18.72 7.95 7.19
C SER A 98 20.12 7.76 7.80
N ALA A 99 20.62 8.76 8.54
CA ALA A 99 21.89 8.68 9.25
C ALA A 99 21.84 7.63 10.36
N ARG A 100 20.76 7.59 11.15
CA ARG A 100 20.56 6.55 12.18
C ARG A 100 20.48 5.15 11.60
N VAL A 101 19.82 4.97 10.46
CA VAL A 101 19.76 3.65 9.78
C VAL A 101 21.15 3.25 9.25
N ALA A 102 21.91 4.19 8.71
CA ALA A 102 23.28 3.92 8.26
C ALA A 102 24.19 3.51 9.43
N GLU A 103 24.11 4.21 10.56
CA GLU A 103 24.84 3.87 11.77
C GLU A 103 24.43 2.50 12.32
N GLN A 104 23.12 2.20 12.36
CA GLN A 104 22.62 0.90 12.79
C GLN A 104 23.14 -0.21 11.87
N ARG A 105 23.12 -0.03 10.55
CA ARG A 105 23.65 -1.02 9.60
C ARG A 105 25.15 -1.26 9.76
N ALA A 106 25.91 -0.24 10.14
CA ALA A 106 27.34 -0.37 10.39
C ALA A 106 27.66 -1.05 11.72
N THR A 107 26.90 -0.75 12.78
CA THR A 107 27.25 -1.12 14.16
C THR A 107 26.52 -2.37 14.66
N THR A 108 25.23 -2.52 14.35
CA THR A 108 24.41 -3.60 14.93
C THR A 108 24.84 -5.00 14.50
N PRO A 109 25.24 -5.30 13.24
CA PRO A 109 25.67 -6.65 12.91
C PRO A 109 26.92 -7.08 13.68
N GLY A 110 27.88 -6.17 13.88
CA GLY A 110 29.09 -6.42 14.67
C GLY A 110 28.79 -6.62 16.15
N ALA A 111 27.92 -5.78 16.72
CA ALA A 111 27.50 -5.90 18.12
C ALA A 111 26.75 -7.22 18.40
N VAL A 112 25.86 -7.60 17.49
CA VAL A 112 25.10 -8.86 17.56
C VAL A 112 26.03 -10.06 17.41
N ALA A 113 26.94 -10.04 16.43
CA ALA A 113 27.93 -11.10 16.24
C ALA A 113 28.83 -11.28 17.48
N LYS A 114 29.28 -10.18 18.08
CA LYS A 114 30.06 -10.21 19.31
C LYS A 114 29.27 -10.81 20.47
N ASN A 115 28.02 -10.40 20.67
CA ASN A 115 27.17 -10.94 21.74
C ASN A 115 26.92 -12.45 21.57
N TYR A 116 26.69 -12.91 20.34
CA TYR A 116 26.58 -14.33 20.06
C TYR A 116 27.90 -15.08 20.26
N ALA A 117 29.04 -14.49 19.87
CA ALA A 117 30.35 -15.08 20.12
C ALA A 117 30.61 -15.23 21.62
N ASP A 118 30.34 -14.18 22.40
CA ASP A 118 30.50 -14.18 23.86
C ASP A 118 29.61 -15.28 24.50
N ARG A 119 28.32 -15.35 24.12
CA ARG A 119 27.41 -16.42 24.59
C ARG A 119 27.85 -17.82 24.17
N LEU A 120 28.42 -17.98 22.98
CA LEU A 120 28.95 -19.26 22.52
C LEU A 120 30.20 -19.66 23.32
N THR A 121 31.03 -18.71 23.72
CA THR A 121 32.17 -18.96 24.62
C THR A 121 31.74 -19.26 26.05
N GLU A 122 30.62 -18.69 26.52
CA GLU A 122 30.02 -19.04 27.82
C GLU A 122 29.41 -20.45 27.81
N LEU A 123 28.74 -20.84 26.72
CA LEU A 123 28.10 -22.15 26.58
C LEU A 123 29.09 -23.26 26.20
N ARG A 124 30.20 -22.91 25.56
CA ARG A 124 31.37 -23.77 25.38
C ARG A 124 32.56 -23.09 26.05
N PRO A 125 32.71 -23.23 27.38
CA PRO A 125 33.93 -22.82 28.02
C PRO A 125 35.06 -23.57 27.30
N MET A 126 35.88 -22.82 26.56
CA MET A 126 37.16 -23.32 26.09
C MET A 126 37.88 -23.79 27.35
N MET A 127 38.05 -25.10 27.48
CA MET A 127 38.97 -25.66 28.47
C MET A 127 40.29 -24.94 28.21
N ALA A 128 40.65 -24.04 29.12
CA ALA A 128 41.94 -23.40 29.10
C ALA A 128 42.96 -24.53 29.00
N GLY A 129 43.72 -24.54 27.92
CA GLY A 129 44.89 -25.39 27.83
C GLY A 129 45.76 -25.03 29.01
N ASP A 130 46.01 -26.01 29.88
CA ASP A 130 47.21 -25.96 30.69
C ASP A 130 48.39 -25.93 29.72
N ASP A 131 49.17 -24.88 29.92
CA ASP A 131 50.46 -24.60 29.34
C ASP A 131 51.42 -25.72 29.75
N ASP A 132 51.69 -26.67 28.85
CA ASP A 132 53.07 -27.04 28.50
C ASP A 132 53.12 -28.06 27.35
N GLY A 133 54.03 -27.82 26.41
CA GLY A 133 54.76 -28.91 25.74
C GLY A 133 54.12 -29.57 24.52
N ASP A 134 54.74 -29.29 23.38
CA ASP A 134 54.84 -30.11 22.17
C ASP A 134 53.69 -30.15 21.16
N ALA A 135 53.90 -29.31 20.16
CA ALA A 135 53.38 -29.40 18.80
C ALA A 135 53.80 -30.71 18.10
N ALA A 136 53.25 -31.86 18.50
CA ALA A 136 53.46 -33.12 17.78
C ALA A 136 52.44 -34.22 18.11
N ALA A 137 51.14 -33.90 18.18
CA ALA A 137 50.12 -34.94 18.21
C ALA A 137 48.90 -34.55 17.38
N LEU A 138 49.01 -34.82 16.08
CA LEU A 138 47.87 -35.13 15.21
C LEU A 138 47.10 -36.31 15.80
N ASN A 139 46.28 -36.09 16.83
CA ASN A 139 45.40 -37.12 17.37
C ASN A 139 43.95 -36.70 17.22
N ARG A 140 43.36 -37.33 16.19
CA ARG A 140 41.93 -37.54 15.94
C ARG A 140 41.07 -37.25 17.16
N VAL A 141 40.38 -36.12 17.12
CA VAL A 141 39.08 -36.01 17.78
C VAL A 141 38.09 -36.68 16.83
N GLU A 142 37.85 -37.97 17.02
CA GLU A 142 36.62 -38.58 16.54
C GLU A 142 35.49 -37.82 17.24
N ALA A 143 34.81 -36.95 16.49
CA ALA A 143 33.55 -36.39 16.94
C ALA A 143 32.59 -37.57 17.13
N SER A 144 32.41 -38.01 18.37
CA SER A 144 31.40 -39.00 18.70
C SER A 144 30.04 -38.32 18.52
N VAL A 145 29.54 -38.39 17.29
CA VAL A 145 28.15 -38.09 16.98
C VAL A 145 27.33 -39.13 17.71
N ASP A 146 26.47 -38.68 18.61
CA ASP A 146 25.61 -39.55 19.37
C ASP A 146 24.68 -40.30 18.39
N GLY A 147 25.02 -41.57 18.11
CA GLY A 147 24.44 -42.33 17.01
C GLY A 147 22.93 -42.50 17.17
N GLU A 148 22.48 -42.61 18.43
CA GLU A 148 21.06 -42.70 18.78
C GLU A 148 20.31 -41.40 18.46
N ALA A 149 20.93 -40.24 18.71
CA ALA A 149 20.33 -38.94 18.41
C ALA A 149 20.21 -38.70 16.89
N MET A 150 21.22 -39.09 16.11
CA MET A 150 21.14 -39.02 14.65
C MET A 150 20.16 -40.02 14.06
N GLU A 151 20.03 -41.21 14.65
CA GLU A 151 19.04 -42.20 14.21
C GLU A 151 17.61 -41.76 14.55
N ALA A 152 17.40 -41.11 15.70
CA ALA A 152 16.12 -40.49 16.06
C ALA A 152 15.73 -39.39 15.06
N LEU A 153 16.65 -38.47 14.75
CA LEU A 153 16.42 -37.41 13.75
C LEU A 153 16.16 -37.97 12.35
N ARG A 154 16.83 -39.06 11.96
CA ARG A 154 16.54 -39.74 10.68
C ARG A 154 15.14 -40.35 10.67
N LYS A 155 14.72 -41.01 11.75
CA LYS A 155 13.37 -41.57 11.87
C LYS A 155 12.29 -40.49 11.83
N GLU A 156 12.51 -39.35 12.46
CA GLU A 156 11.59 -38.20 12.40
C GLU A 156 11.55 -37.58 10.99
N LEU A 157 12.69 -37.48 10.32
CA LEU A 157 12.75 -36.99 8.94
C LEU A 157 12.00 -37.94 7.98
N ASP A 158 12.22 -39.24 8.09
CA ASP A 158 11.54 -40.25 7.27
C ASP A 158 10.04 -40.28 7.53
N ALA A 159 9.61 -40.16 8.80
CA ALA A 159 8.20 -40.06 9.16
C ALA A 159 7.54 -38.81 8.56
N ASN A 160 8.23 -37.66 8.60
CA ASN A 160 7.72 -36.43 8.00
C ASN A 160 7.68 -36.52 6.47
N LEU A 161 8.71 -37.07 5.84
CA LEU A 161 8.74 -37.26 4.39
C LEU A 161 7.63 -38.19 3.90
N ALA A 162 7.24 -39.19 4.69
CA ALA A 162 6.12 -40.08 4.39
C ALA A 162 4.75 -39.35 4.39
N LEU A 163 4.61 -38.27 5.16
CA LEU A 163 3.37 -37.47 5.25
C LEU A 163 3.26 -36.41 4.14
N VAL A 164 4.37 -36.02 3.51
CA VAL A 164 4.39 -34.97 2.47
C VAL A 164 3.44 -35.26 1.30
N PRO A 165 3.38 -36.48 0.72
CA PRO A 165 2.48 -36.76 -0.39
C PRO A 165 1.00 -36.59 -0.02
N GLU A 166 0.60 -36.99 1.19
CA GLU A 166 -0.78 -36.85 1.66
C GLU A 166 -1.15 -35.37 1.91
N LEU A 167 -0.21 -34.59 2.46
CA LEU A 167 -0.42 -33.16 2.61
C LEU A 167 -0.53 -32.45 1.26
N GLN A 168 0.26 -32.87 0.27
CA GLN A 168 0.19 -32.35 -1.10
C GLN A 168 -1.14 -32.67 -1.77
N THR A 169 -1.67 -33.90 -1.63
CA THR A 169 -2.97 -34.27 -2.20
C THR A 169 -4.10 -33.48 -1.55
N ARG A 170 -4.12 -33.37 -0.21
CA ARG A 170 -5.12 -32.56 0.52
C ARG A 170 -5.07 -31.09 0.09
N LEU A 171 -3.88 -30.53 -0.09
CA LEU A 171 -3.70 -29.16 -0.56
C LEU A 171 -4.22 -29.00 -1.99
N GLN A 172 -3.86 -29.91 -2.91
CA GLN A 172 -4.34 -29.87 -4.29
C GLN A 172 -5.86 -30.02 -4.39
N GLU A 173 -6.47 -30.87 -3.56
CA GLU A 173 -7.92 -30.99 -3.47
C GLU A 173 -8.56 -29.68 -2.98
N SER A 174 -8.00 -29.05 -1.94
CA SER A 174 -8.50 -27.78 -1.41
C SER A 174 -8.42 -26.66 -2.45
N LEU A 175 -7.31 -26.59 -3.20
CA LEU A 175 -7.14 -25.63 -4.30
C LEU A 175 -8.13 -25.88 -5.44
N SER A 176 -8.39 -27.15 -5.78
CA SER A 176 -9.39 -27.50 -6.79
C SER A 176 -10.81 -27.09 -6.37
N LYS A 177 -11.16 -27.25 -5.09
CA LYS A 177 -12.44 -26.82 -4.52
C LYS A 177 -12.56 -25.29 -4.55
N LEU A 178 -11.51 -24.57 -4.16
CA LEU A 178 -11.48 -23.10 -4.24
C LEU A 178 -11.60 -22.61 -5.69
N GLY A 179 -10.92 -23.24 -6.64
CA GLY A 179 -11.05 -22.92 -8.06
C GLY A 179 -12.48 -23.08 -8.59
N ARG A 180 -13.18 -24.14 -8.17
CA ARG A 180 -14.60 -24.33 -8.52
C ARG A 180 -15.50 -23.25 -7.91
N LEU A 181 -15.31 -22.93 -6.63
CA LEU A 181 -16.09 -21.89 -5.94
C LEU A 181 -15.86 -20.50 -6.54
N MET A 182 -14.62 -20.15 -6.89
CA MET A 182 -14.32 -18.90 -7.58
C MET A 182 -14.98 -18.85 -8.96
N GLY A 183 -14.90 -19.94 -9.73
CA GLY A 183 -15.56 -20.02 -11.04
C GLY A 183 -17.08 -19.89 -10.94
N GLU A 184 -17.69 -20.48 -9.91
CA GLU A 184 -19.12 -20.36 -9.66
C GLU A 184 -19.51 -18.93 -9.20
N LEU A 185 -18.68 -18.29 -8.39
CA LEU A 185 -18.85 -16.89 -7.98
C LEU A 185 -18.72 -15.94 -9.18
N ASP A 186 -17.76 -16.15 -10.07
CA ASP A 186 -17.60 -15.37 -11.29
C ASP A 186 -18.77 -15.56 -12.26
N LEU A 187 -19.28 -16.79 -12.40
CA LEU A 187 -20.48 -17.07 -13.17
C LEU A 187 -21.72 -16.39 -12.59
N GLN A 188 -21.87 -16.40 -11.26
CA GLN A 188 -22.95 -15.67 -10.59
C GLN A 188 -22.81 -14.17 -10.78
N ARG A 189 -21.59 -13.64 -10.72
CA ARG A 189 -21.32 -12.22 -10.98
C ARG A 189 -21.64 -11.80 -12.41
N GLN A 190 -21.39 -12.66 -13.39
CA GLN A 190 -21.72 -12.40 -14.79
C GLN A 190 -23.22 -12.52 -15.09
N ARG A 191 -23.93 -13.41 -14.39
CA ARG A 191 -25.39 -13.60 -14.53
C ARG A 191 -26.21 -12.57 -13.73
N ALA A 192 -25.65 -11.99 -12.69
CA ALA A 192 -26.35 -11.03 -11.84
C ALA A 192 -26.58 -9.69 -12.58
N PRO A 193 -27.80 -9.12 -12.53
CA PRO A 193 -28.05 -7.76 -13.02
C PRO A 193 -27.16 -6.72 -12.32
N PRO A 194 -26.76 -5.62 -12.99
CA PRO A 194 -25.95 -4.56 -12.39
C PRO A 194 -26.63 -3.98 -11.15
N GLY A 195 -25.87 -3.83 -10.06
CA GLY A 195 -26.35 -3.31 -8.76
C GLY A 195 -26.87 -4.37 -7.76
N THR A 196 -27.01 -5.64 -8.16
CA THR A 196 -27.47 -6.72 -7.25
C THR A 196 -26.44 -7.07 -6.17
N ILE A 197 -25.16 -7.11 -6.54
CA ILE A 197 -24.05 -7.43 -5.62
C ILE A 197 -23.83 -6.28 -4.62
N GLU A 198 -23.91 -5.03 -5.10
CA GLU A 198 -23.79 -3.83 -4.28
C GLU A 198 -24.96 -3.72 -3.28
N LYS A 199 -26.17 -4.12 -3.67
CA LYS A 199 -27.32 -4.23 -2.75
C LYS A 199 -27.15 -5.35 -1.72
N ALA A 200 -26.58 -6.49 -2.08
CA ALA A 200 -26.34 -7.59 -1.13
C ALA A 200 -25.25 -7.27 -0.11
N ILE A 201 -24.17 -6.59 -0.53
CA ILE A 201 -23.07 -6.18 0.36
C ILE A 201 -23.50 -5.03 1.28
N ASN A 202 -24.34 -4.10 0.79
CA ASN A 202 -24.84 -2.97 1.56
C ASN A 202 -26.19 -3.25 2.25
N ALA A 203 -26.71 -4.48 2.18
CA ALA A 203 -27.92 -4.86 2.90
C ALA A 203 -27.62 -4.82 4.41
N PRO A 204 -28.43 -4.12 5.23
CA PRO A 204 -28.26 -4.15 6.67
C PRO A 204 -28.39 -5.59 7.17
N VAL A 205 -27.56 -5.98 8.15
CA VAL A 205 -27.41 -7.35 8.70
C VAL A 205 -28.65 -7.84 9.48
N GLY A 206 -29.85 -7.36 9.15
CA GLY A 206 -31.06 -7.57 9.91
C GLY A 206 -32.35 -7.73 9.10
N SER A 207 -32.31 -7.76 7.77
CA SER A 207 -33.47 -8.16 6.97
C SER A 207 -33.24 -9.55 6.39
N ASP A 208 -33.90 -10.54 7.00
CA ASP A 208 -34.08 -11.92 6.52
C ASP A 208 -32.83 -12.72 6.15
N THR A 209 -31.72 -12.51 6.86
CA THR A 209 -30.62 -13.48 6.90
C THR A 209 -30.89 -14.46 8.05
N PRO A 210 -31.13 -15.76 7.80
CA PRO A 210 -31.22 -16.71 8.89
C PRO A 210 -29.87 -16.74 9.59
N ALA A 211 -29.88 -16.50 10.90
CA ALA A 211 -28.70 -16.52 11.75
C ALA A 211 -27.87 -17.75 11.40
N THR A 212 -26.57 -17.56 11.16
CA THR A 212 -25.58 -18.62 11.04
C THR A 212 -25.36 -19.28 12.39
N GLY A 213 -26.42 -19.86 12.95
CA GLY A 213 -26.38 -20.85 14.01
C GLY A 213 -26.51 -22.21 13.35
N GLU A 214 -25.41 -22.96 13.35
CA GLU A 214 -25.31 -24.39 13.02
C GLU A 214 -26.31 -24.89 11.96
N LEU A 215 -25.98 -24.72 10.68
CA LEU A 215 -26.69 -25.42 9.62
C LEU A 215 -26.37 -26.92 9.70
N PRO A 216 -27.36 -27.80 9.96
CA PRO A 216 -27.14 -29.24 9.94
C PRO A 216 -26.74 -29.70 8.53
N PRO A 217 -25.96 -30.80 8.41
CA PRO A 217 -25.38 -31.24 7.15
C PRO A 217 -26.46 -31.86 6.27
N GLY A 218 -27.15 -31.03 5.52
CA GLY A 218 -28.26 -31.46 4.67
C GLY A 218 -29.18 -30.29 4.36
N GLY A 219 -28.75 -29.42 3.43
CA GLY A 219 -29.53 -28.28 2.97
C GLY A 219 -30.92 -28.71 2.49
N ASP A 220 -31.92 -28.41 3.32
CA ASP A 220 -33.29 -28.85 3.16
C ASP A 220 -33.87 -28.36 1.82
N VAL A 221 -34.57 -29.24 1.11
CA VAL A 221 -35.12 -28.97 -0.23
C VAL A 221 -36.08 -27.77 -0.20
N ALA A 222 -36.64 -27.46 0.98
CA ALA A 222 -37.49 -26.31 1.24
C ALA A 222 -36.76 -24.96 1.04
N THR A 223 -35.50 -24.82 1.46
CA THR A 223 -34.75 -23.56 1.30
C THR A 223 -34.35 -23.36 -0.16
N ARG A 224 -33.97 -24.43 -0.86
CA ARG A 224 -33.73 -24.38 -2.32
C ARG A 224 -35.00 -24.08 -3.12
N ARG A 225 -36.16 -24.61 -2.73
CA ARG A 225 -37.44 -24.28 -3.38
C ARG A 225 -37.89 -22.84 -3.10
N ARG A 226 -37.66 -22.31 -1.90
CA ARG A 226 -37.97 -20.90 -1.60
C ARG A 226 -37.10 -19.95 -2.41
N LEU A 227 -35.78 -20.17 -2.43
CA LEU A 227 -34.87 -19.37 -3.26
C LEU A 227 -35.19 -19.50 -4.76
N ALA A 228 -35.54 -20.69 -5.24
CA ALA A 228 -35.95 -20.86 -6.64
C ALA A 228 -37.27 -20.14 -6.97
N HIS A 229 -38.17 -19.99 -6.01
CA HIS A 229 -39.43 -19.25 -6.19
C HIS A 229 -39.23 -17.73 -6.11
N GLU A 230 -38.30 -17.26 -5.28
CA GLU A 230 -37.94 -15.83 -5.16
C GLU A 230 -37.10 -15.33 -6.34
N LEU A 231 -36.37 -16.23 -7.01
CA LEU A 231 -35.55 -15.93 -8.18
C LEU A 231 -36.28 -16.11 -9.52
N GLN A 232 -37.58 -16.39 -9.53
CA GLN A 232 -38.33 -16.40 -10.79
C GLN A 232 -38.52 -14.96 -11.29
N PRO A 233 -38.14 -14.65 -12.55
CA PRO A 233 -38.43 -13.36 -13.13
C PRO A 233 -39.95 -13.19 -13.25
N ALA A 234 -40.47 -12.02 -12.86
CA ALA A 234 -41.88 -11.70 -12.98
C ALA A 234 -42.34 -11.87 -14.45
N PRO A 235 -43.54 -12.43 -14.70
CA PRO A 235 -44.04 -12.58 -16.05
C PRO A 235 -44.17 -11.21 -16.71
N ILE A 236 -43.57 -11.08 -17.88
CA ILE A 236 -43.70 -9.91 -18.74
C ILE A 236 -45.16 -9.87 -19.22
N ALA A 237 -45.84 -8.76 -18.95
CA ALA A 237 -47.22 -8.50 -19.38
C ALA A 237 -47.35 -8.40 -20.90
#